data_AF-A0ABD1SCT1-F1
#
_entry.id   AF-A0ABD1SCT1-F1
#
_cell.length_a   1.000
_cell.length_b   1.000
_cell.length_c   1.000
_cell.angle_alpha   90.00
_cell.angle_beta   90.00
_cell.angle_gamma   90.00
#
_symmetry.space_group_name_H-M   'P 1'
#
loop_
_entity.id
_entity.type
_entity.pdbx_description
1 polymer ?
#
loop_
_entity_poly.entity_id
_entity_poly.type
_entity_poly.pdbx_seq_one_letter_code
_entity_poly.pdbx_strand_id
1 'polypeptide(L)'
;MGGKVQRIDDESGPSTLPFEGLEMDDDEDEPPLRPRSQRSSSSTSGFTKDHFNLLNRQIDSLTSSVEGLHNTAKDLCRTMVTLQHSVDGMATLLQALHSRLDVVLPPHSPLET
;
A
#
# COMPACT_ATOMS: atom_id res chain seq x y z
N MET A 1 -31.55 7.46 -18.85
CA MET A 1 -32.31 8.37 -17.99
C MET A 1 -31.32 9.26 -17.27
N GLY A 2 -31.35 10.56 -17.56
CA GLY A 2 -30.54 11.56 -16.87
C GLY A 2 -31.16 11.91 -15.52
N GLY A 3 -30.32 12.17 -14.53
CA GLY A 3 -30.69 12.74 -13.24
C GLY A 3 -29.61 13.71 -12.82
N LYS A 4 -29.90 15.00 -12.99
CA LYS A 4 -29.06 16.15 -12.64
C LYS A 4 -29.00 16.37 -11.12
N VAL A 5 -27.80 16.73 -10.65
CA VAL A 5 -27.45 17.87 -9.78
C VAL A 5 -28.41 18.25 -8.65
N GLN A 6 -27.88 18.34 -7.42
CA GLN A 6 -28.24 19.44 -6.53
C GLN A 6 -27.01 19.85 -5.70
N ARG A 7 -26.42 21.00 -6.07
CA ARG A 7 -25.54 21.81 -5.20
C ARG A 7 -26.42 22.48 -4.16
N ILE A 8 -25.92 22.56 -2.94
CA ILE A 8 -26.44 23.50 -1.94
C ILE A 8 -25.27 24.43 -1.63
N ASP A 9 -25.27 25.54 -2.35
CA ASP A 9 -24.58 26.76 -1.96
C ASP A 9 -25.56 27.48 -1.03
N ASP A 10 -25.21 27.67 0.24
CA ASP A 10 -25.89 28.62 1.11
C ASP A 10 -24.87 29.67 1.57
N GLU A 11 -24.95 30.80 0.90
CA GLU A 11 -24.49 32.11 1.34
C GLU A 11 -25.00 32.41 2.74
N SER A 12 -24.19 33.05 3.59
CA SER A 12 -24.54 34.35 4.19
C SER A 12 -23.44 34.82 5.15
N GLY A 13 -22.50 35.62 4.64
CA GLY A 13 -22.21 36.88 5.33
C GLY A 13 -23.15 37.96 4.77
N PRO A 14 -22.97 39.26 5.07
CA PRO A 14 -22.09 39.91 6.04
C PRO A 14 -22.89 40.88 6.94
N SER A 15 -22.30 41.42 8.01
CA SER A 15 -22.72 42.74 8.53
C SER A 15 -21.60 43.36 9.34
N THR A 16 -20.73 44.04 8.61
CA THR A 16 -19.85 45.12 9.10
C THR A 16 -20.75 46.26 9.59
N LEU A 17 -20.63 46.66 10.86
CA LEU A 17 -21.13 47.94 11.33
C LEU A 17 -19.92 48.86 11.56
N PRO A 18 -19.93 50.10 11.02
CA PRO A 18 -18.89 51.08 11.32
C PRO A 18 -19.23 51.72 12.67
N PHE A 19 -18.32 51.64 13.65
CA PHE A 19 -18.43 52.54 14.79
C PHE A 19 -17.47 53.70 14.55
N GLU A 20 -18.10 54.85 14.37
CA GLU A 20 -17.50 56.16 14.23
C GLU A 20 -16.65 56.52 15.45
N GLY A 21 -15.69 57.41 15.18
CA GLY A 21 -14.63 57.79 16.10
C GLY A 21 -15.13 58.30 17.44
N LEU A 22 -14.41 57.86 18.47
CA LEU A 22 -14.20 58.66 19.66
C LEU A 22 -12.68 58.84 19.78
N GLU A 23 -12.20 59.98 19.31
CA GLU A 23 -10.92 60.54 19.73
C GLU A 23 -11.05 60.87 21.23
N MET A 24 -10.21 60.25 22.03
CA MET A 24 -9.88 60.70 23.38
C MET A 24 -8.37 60.66 23.48
N ASP A 25 -7.76 61.81 23.22
CA ASP A 25 -6.45 62.17 23.74
C ASP A 25 -6.63 62.53 25.21
N ASP A 26 -5.82 61.94 26.10
CA ASP A 26 -5.09 62.62 27.18
C ASP A 26 -4.47 61.60 28.16
N ASP A 27 -3.14 61.55 28.08
CA ASP A 27 -2.12 61.28 29.11
C ASP A 27 -2.49 60.51 30.39
N GLU A 28 -2.02 59.26 30.50
CA GLU A 28 -1.61 58.67 31.79
C GLU A 28 -0.44 57.69 31.57
N ASP A 29 0.62 57.87 32.36
CA ASP A 29 1.87 57.10 32.41
C ASP A 29 1.65 55.57 32.54
N GLU A 30 1.91 54.79 31.47
CA GLU A 30 2.01 53.32 31.58
C GLU A 30 3.49 52.89 31.79
N PRO A 31 3.82 52.19 32.89
CA PRO A 31 5.19 51.75 33.16
C PRO A 31 5.65 50.68 32.15
N PRO A 32 6.94 50.63 31.79
CA PRO A 32 7.42 49.61 30.87
C PRO A 32 7.53 48.26 31.59
N LEU A 33 7.46 47.19 30.80
CA LEU A 33 7.85 45.81 31.13
C LEU A 33 6.73 44.91 31.70
N ARG A 34 5.80 44.49 30.85
CA ARG A 34 5.43 43.06 30.87
C ARG A 34 6.48 42.30 30.07
N PRO A 35 7.17 41.30 30.63
CA PRO A 35 7.93 40.36 29.81
C PRO A 35 6.91 39.77 28.84
N ARG A 36 7.14 40.00 27.55
CA ARG A 36 6.50 39.26 26.46
C ARG A 36 6.73 37.80 26.81
N SER A 37 5.71 37.17 27.40
CA SER A 37 5.69 35.74 27.62
C SER A 37 5.99 35.17 26.25
N GLN A 38 7.21 34.64 26.09
CA GLN A 38 7.57 33.85 24.95
C GLN A 38 6.65 32.65 25.04
N ARG A 39 5.45 32.82 24.48
CA ARG A 39 4.56 31.75 24.12
C ARG A 39 5.46 30.85 23.30
N SER A 40 5.88 29.74 23.89
CA SER A 40 6.72 28.74 23.27
C SER A 40 5.95 28.20 22.08
N SER A 41 6.00 28.92 20.98
CA SER A 41 5.39 28.57 19.72
C SER A 41 6.31 27.57 19.09
N SER A 42 6.15 26.30 19.46
CA SER A 42 6.32 25.12 18.60
C SER A 42 6.64 23.89 19.44
N SER A 43 5.65 23.04 19.66
CA SER A 43 5.92 21.61 19.92
C SER A 43 4.91 20.69 19.25
N THR A 44 3.94 21.22 18.51
CA THR A 44 2.97 20.38 17.78
C THR A 44 3.47 19.94 16.41
N SER A 45 4.39 20.67 15.76
CA SER A 45 4.91 20.31 14.43
C SER A 45 5.95 19.18 14.43
N GLY A 46 6.63 18.95 15.56
CA GLY A 46 7.55 17.81 15.72
C GLY A 46 6.80 16.48 15.78
N PHE A 47 5.69 16.46 16.53
CA PHE A 47 4.86 15.26 16.71
C PHE A 47 4.29 14.72 15.39
N THR A 48 3.90 15.61 14.47
CA THR A 48 3.37 15.20 13.15
C THR A 48 4.46 14.76 12.19
N LYS A 49 5.63 15.43 12.21
CA LYS A 49 6.77 15.08 11.34
C LYS A 49 7.39 13.73 11.71
N ASP A 50 7.54 13.45 12.99
CA ASP A 50 8.10 12.17 13.46
C ASP A 50 7.15 11.00 13.17
N HIS A 51 5.86 11.21 13.35
CA HIS A 51 4.84 10.22 12.97
C HIS A 51 4.83 9.96 11.46
N PHE A 52 4.96 11.00 10.64
CA PHE A 52 5.08 10.87 9.19
C PHE A 52 6.35 10.09 8.78
N ASN A 53 7.49 10.37 9.42
CA ASN A 53 8.72 9.63 9.17
C ASN A 53 8.61 8.15 9.57
N LEU A 54 7.92 7.85 10.68
CA LEU A 54 7.66 6.48 11.10
C LEU A 54 6.79 5.75 10.08
N LEU A 55 5.71 6.37 9.61
CA LEU A 55 4.85 5.81 8.58
C LEU A 55 5.62 5.53 7.29
N ASN A 56 6.47 6.45 6.84
CA ASN A 56 7.30 6.22 5.66
C ASN A 56 8.23 5.03 5.83
N ARG A 57 8.88 4.88 6.99
CA ARG A 57 9.71 3.70 7.27
C ARG A 57 8.91 2.40 7.27
N GLN A 58 7.69 2.42 7.79
CA GLN A 58 6.81 1.26 7.75
C GLN A 58 6.40 0.92 6.32
N ILE A 59 6.10 1.93 5.50
CA ILE A 59 5.80 1.76 4.07
C ILE A 59 7.02 1.20 3.32
N ASP A 60 8.22 1.72 3.56
CA ASP A 60 9.46 1.24 2.94
C ASP A 60 9.73 -0.22 3.32
N SER A 61 9.56 -0.55 4.61
CA SER A 61 9.72 -1.92 5.11
C SER A 61 8.69 -2.86 4.50
N LEU A 62 7.43 -2.44 4.39
CA LEU A 62 6.37 -3.22 3.75
C LEU A 62 6.65 -3.40 2.25
N THR A 63 7.10 -2.35 1.58
CA THR A 63 7.46 -2.39 0.15
C THR A 63 8.59 -3.38 -0.10
N SER A 64 9.63 -3.33 0.73
CA SER A 64 10.74 -4.29 0.66
C SER A 64 10.27 -5.72 0.95
N SER A 65 9.38 -5.91 1.91
CA SER A 65 8.79 -7.22 2.22
C SER A 65 7.97 -7.78 1.05
N VAL A 66 7.16 -6.95 0.40
CA VAL A 66 6.37 -7.31 -0.78
C VAL A 66 7.27 -7.66 -1.95
N GLU A 67 8.34 -6.89 -2.19
CA GLU A 67 9.33 -7.20 -3.22
C GLU A 67 10.03 -8.53 -2.95
N GLY A 68 10.41 -8.78 -1.69
CA GLY A 68 10.98 -10.07 -1.26
C GLY A 68 10.03 -11.23 -1.52
N LEU A 69 8.75 -11.10 -1.14
CA LEU A 69 7.73 -12.12 -1.38
C LEU A 69 7.47 -12.35 -2.88
N HIS A 70 7.49 -11.30 -3.68
CA HIS A 70 7.34 -11.42 -5.12
C HIS A 70 8.52 -12.16 -5.76
N ASN A 71 9.74 -11.93 -5.29
CA ASN A 71 10.92 -12.66 -5.77
C ASN A 71 10.87 -14.14 -5.36
N THR A 72 10.50 -14.46 -4.12
CA THR A 72 10.35 -15.86 -3.70
C THR A 72 9.26 -16.58 -4.49
N ALA A 73 8.15 -15.91 -4.80
CA ALA A 73 7.10 -16.47 -5.65
C ALA A 73 7.61 -16.76 -7.07
N LYS A 74 8.41 -15.86 -7.67
CA LYS A 74 9.04 -16.10 -8.98
C LYS A 74 9.95 -17.31 -8.96
N ASP A 75 10.77 -17.46 -7.93
CA ASP A 75 11.66 -18.60 -7.81
C ASP A 75 10.90 -19.91 -7.61
N LEU A 76 9.81 -19.89 -6.84
CA LEU A 76 8.91 -21.03 -6.71
C LEU A 76 8.26 -21.42 -8.05
N CYS A 77 7.83 -20.44 -8.84
CA CYS A 77 7.31 -20.73 -10.18
C CYS A 77 8.36 -21.38 -11.08
N ARG A 78 9.61 -20.93 -11.02
CA ARG A 78 10.72 -21.53 -11.79
C ARG A 78 10.99 -22.97 -11.35
N THR A 79 11.02 -23.23 -10.04
CA THR A 79 11.23 -24.60 -9.55
C THR A 79 10.09 -25.52 -9.94
N MET A 80 8.84 -25.04 -9.88
CA MET A 80 7.67 -25.79 -10.32
C MET A 80 7.76 -26.18 -11.81
N VAL A 81 8.16 -25.26 -12.68
CA VAL A 81 8.36 -25.55 -14.12
C VAL A 81 9.44 -26.62 -14.32
N THR A 82 10.57 -26.51 -13.60
CA THR A 82 11.63 -27.52 -13.66
C THR A 82 11.16 -28.89 -13.18
N LEU A 83 10.40 -28.95 -12.09
CA LEU A 83 9.81 -30.20 -11.61
C LEU A 83 8.83 -30.79 -12.63
N GLN A 84 7.99 -29.96 -13.25
CA GLN A 84 7.06 -30.42 -14.28
C GLN A 84 7.81 -31.09 -15.44
N HIS A 85 8.88 -30.46 -15.95
CA HIS A 85 9.71 -31.06 -16.99
C HIS A 85 10.37 -32.37 -16.57
N SER A 86 10.78 -32.49 -15.31
CA SER A 86 11.33 -33.74 -14.76
C SER A 86 10.27 -34.85 -14.76
N VAL A 87 9.06 -34.55 -14.31
CA VAL A 87 7.93 -35.49 -14.30
C VAL A 87 7.56 -35.93 -15.72
N ASP A 88 7.48 -34.99 -16.66
CA ASP A 88 7.21 -35.30 -18.07
C ASP A 88 8.31 -36.21 -18.65
N GLY A 89 9.57 -35.94 -18.32
CA GLY A 89 10.71 -36.78 -18.68
C GLY A 89 10.58 -38.21 -18.12
N MET A 90 10.22 -38.35 -16.85
CA MET A 90 9.98 -39.67 -16.25
C MET A 90 8.81 -40.40 -16.89
N ALA A 91 7.72 -39.70 -17.20
CA ALA A 91 6.55 -40.29 -17.86
C ALA A 91 6.90 -40.84 -19.25
N THR A 92 7.67 -40.09 -20.05
CA THR A 92 8.13 -40.57 -21.37
C THR A 92 9.06 -41.78 -21.27
N LEU A 93 9.96 -41.81 -20.27
CA LEU A 93 10.81 -42.98 -20.02
C LEU A 93 9.99 -44.21 -19.61
N LEU A 94 9.00 -44.05 -18.72
CA LEU A 94 8.10 -45.12 -18.33
C LEU A 94 7.31 -45.65 -19.52
N GLN A 95 6.80 -44.78 -20.39
CA GLN A 95 6.11 -45.18 -21.60
C GLN A 95 7.03 -45.96 -22.54
N ALA A 96 8.27 -45.52 -22.72
CA ALA A 96 9.25 -46.24 -23.53
C ALA A 96 9.59 -47.62 -22.95
N LEU A 97 9.72 -47.73 -21.63
CA LEU A 97 9.94 -49.01 -20.95
C LEU A 97 8.73 -49.94 -21.10
N HIS A 98 7.51 -49.44 -20.96
CA HIS A 98 6.29 -50.22 -21.14
C HIS A 98 6.20 -50.77 -22.56
N SER A 99 6.40 -49.93 -23.58
CA SER A 99 6.42 -50.37 -24.98
C SER A 99 7.50 -51.43 -25.23
N ARG A 100 8.67 -51.32 -24.59
CA ARG A 100 9.72 -52.35 -24.70
C ARG A 100 9.33 -53.64 -24.01
N LEU A 101 8.66 -53.57 -22.87
CA LEU A 101 8.16 -54.75 -22.16
C LEU A 101 7.09 -55.47 -22.98
N ASP A 102 6.15 -54.73 -23.58
CA ASP A 102 5.11 -55.28 -24.45
C ASP A 102 5.68 -56.03 -25.68
N VAL A 103 6.84 -55.59 -26.19
CA VAL A 103 7.57 -56.30 -27.26
C VAL A 103 8.22 -57.59 -26.77
N VAL A 104 8.70 -57.63 -25.52
CA VAL A 104 9.42 -58.77 -24.95
C VAL A 104 8.47 -59.82 -24.37
N LEU A 105 7.36 -59.40 -23.75
CA LEU A 105 6.24 -60.23 -23.36
C LEU A 105 5.03 -59.82 -24.21
N PRO A 106 4.89 -60.31 -25.46
CA PRO A 106 3.63 -60.16 -26.16
C PRO A 106 2.53 -60.78 -25.31
N PRO A 107 1.33 -60.16 -25.23
CA PRO A 107 0.23 -60.72 -24.48
C PRO A 107 -0.01 -62.14 -24.97
N HIS A 108 0.12 -63.11 -24.05
CA HIS A 108 -0.18 -64.51 -24.33
C HIS A 108 -1.57 -64.55 -24.97
N SER A 109 -1.61 -64.93 -26.25
CA SER A 109 -2.86 -65.14 -26.96
C SER A 109 -3.72 -66.09 -26.11
N PRO A 110 -5.01 -65.78 -25.89
CA PRO A 110 -5.86 -66.72 -25.18
C PRO A 110 -5.80 -68.04 -25.93
N LEU A 111 -5.51 -69.14 -25.22
CA LEU A 111 -5.63 -70.49 -25.77
C LEU A 111 -7.05 -70.61 -26.34
N GLU A 112 -7.19 -70.63 -27.66
CA GLU A 112 -8.40 -71.16 -28.29
C GLU A 112 -8.47 -72.64 -27.94
N THR A 113 -9.38 -72.98 -27.04
CA THR A 113 -9.86 -74.34 -26.75
C THR A 113 -10.99 -74.70 -27.68
#